data_AF-W0LG17-F1
#
_entry.id   AF-W0LG17-F1
#
_cell.length_a   1.000
_cell.length_b   1.000
_cell.length_c   1.000
_cell.angle_alpha   90.00
_cell.angle_beta   90.00
_cell.angle_gamma   90.00
#
_symmetry.space_group_name_H-M   'P 1'
#
loop_
_entity.id
_entity.type
_entity.pdbx_description
1 polymer ?
#
loop_
_entity_poly.entity_id
_entity_poly.type
_entity_poly.pdbx_seq_one_letter_code
_entity_poly.pdbx_strand_id
1 'polypeptide(L)'
;MITQTINCVLLVTADSNEWHYMWAELAKRAQNRELPEPTVAEHFGEVWQYMETQEVSSLWSGKRLFHCFRHRLHPVKGANYRIKIPASRNLESGELQPAFQR
;
A
#
# COMPACT_ATOMS: atom_id res chain seq x y z
N MET A 1 -16.30 9.27 12.94
CA MET A 1 -16.01 10.50 12.18
C MET A 1 -14.56 10.85 12.39
N ILE A 2 -13.69 10.69 11.38
CA ILE A 2 -12.31 11.19 11.46
C ILE A 2 -12.36 12.63 10.94
N THR A 3 -12.67 13.55 11.85
CA THR A 3 -12.54 14.99 11.63
C THR A 3 -11.09 15.39 11.84
N GLN A 4 -10.63 16.31 10.99
CA GLN A 4 -9.33 16.98 10.99
C GLN A 4 -8.29 16.38 10.03
N THR A 5 -8.39 16.83 8.78
CA THR A 5 -7.36 16.82 7.74
C THR A 5 -6.12 17.60 8.22
N ILE A 6 -5.33 16.98 9.08
CA ILE A 6 -3.89 17.18 9.02
C ILE A 6 -3.42 16.32 7.86
N ASN A 7 -2.51 16.83 7.03
CA ASN A 7 -1.79 16.08 5.99
C ASN A 7 -0.91 14.98 6.62
N CYS A 8 -1.50 14.11 7.44
CA CYS A 8 -0.83 13.01 8.08
C CYS A 8 -0.68 11.90 7.05
N VAL A 9 0.57 11.59 6.74
CA VAL A 9 0.91 10.31 6.09
C VAL A 9 0.44 9.21 7.05
N LEU A 10 -0.45 8.34 6.57
CA LEU A 10 -0.93 7.19 7.34
C LEU A 10 -0.16 5.95 6.91
N LEU A 11 0.24 5.14 7.89
CA LEU A 11 0.82 3.83 7.67
C LEU A 11 -0.10 2.78 8.29
N VAL A 12 -0.21 1.64 7.61
CA VAL A 12 -0.79 0.44 8.21
C VAL A 12 0.15 -0.06 9.30
N THR A 13 -0.40 -0.40 10.46
CA THR A 13 0.33 -1.03 11.56
C THR A 13 0.92 -2.35 11.08
N ALA A 14 2.23 -2.54 11.28
CA ALA A 14 2.90 -3.78 10.88
C ALA A 14 2.24 -4.99 11.54
N ASP A 15 2.18 -6.10 10.81
CA ASP A 15 1.58 -7.38 11.24
C ASP A 15 0.09 -7.34 11.63
N SER A 16 -0.61 -6.26 11.30
CA SER A 16 -2.08 -6.21 11.36
C SER A 16 -2.73 -7.04 10.25
N ASN A 17 -4.05 -7.25 10.32
CA ASN A 17 -4.76 -7.97 9.28
C ASN A 17 -4.69 -7.20 7.96
N GLU A 18 -4.81 -5.88 8.01
CA GLU A 18 -4.66 -5.03 6.82
C GLU A 18 -3.25 -5.11 6.23
N TRP A 19 -2.21 -5.21 7.07
CA TRP A 19 -0.83 -5.37 6.60
C TRP A 19 -0.68 -6.64 5.77
N HIS A 20 -1.16 -7.77 6.29
CA HIS A 20 -1.12 -9.04 5.56
C HIS A 20 -1.98 -9.00 4.30
N TYR A 21 -3.16 -8.36 4.37
CA TYR A 21 -4.04 -8.18 3.22
C TYR A 21 -3.36 -7.39 2.09
N MET A 22 -2.77 -6.23 2.37
CA MET A 22 -2.20 -5.38 1.32
C MET A 22 -1.01 -6.05 0.61
N TRP A 23 -0.17 -6.79 1.35
CA TRP A 23 0.93 -7.57 0.75
C TRP A 23 0.42 -8.76 -0.06
N ALA A 24 -0.62 -9.46 0.40
CA ALA A 24 -1.24 -10.54 -0.35
C ALA A 24 -1.88 -10.04 -1.66
N GLU A 25 -2.56 -8.89 -1.64
CA GLU A 25 -3.10 -8.27 -2.85
C GLU A 25 -2.01 -7.76 -3.80
N LEU A 26 -0.86 -7.30 -3.26
CA LEU A 26 0.30 -6.93 -4.07
C LEU A 26 0.84 -8.15 -4.83
N ALA A 27 0.99 -9.29 -4.16
CA ALA A 27 1.46 -10.53 -4.75
C ALA A 27 0.57 -11.03 -5.91
N LYS A 28 -0.75 -10.84 -5.80
CA LYS A 28 -1.72 -11.30 -6.81
C LYS A 28 -1.69 -10.50 -8.11
N ARG A 29 -1.03 -9.33 -8.15
CA ARG A 29 -0.93 -8.53 -9.37
C ARG A 29 -0.26 -9.34 -10.48
N ALA A 30 -0.77 -9.23 -11.71
CA ALA A 30 -0.29 -10.02 -12.85
C ALA A 30 1.23 -9.90 -13.08
N GLN A 31 1.80 -8.74 -12.74
CA GLN A 31 3.22 -8.45 -12.85
C GLN A 31 4.09 -9.15 -11.80
N ASN A 32 3.48 -9.53 -10.66
CA ASN A 32 4.15 -10.11 -9.51
C ASN A 32 3.92 -11.62 -9.41
N ARG A 33 2.75 -12.11 -9.87
CA ARG A 33 2.30 -13.50 -9.71
C ARG A 33 3.29 -14.55 -10.23
N GLU A 34 4.06 -14.21 -11.26
CA GLU A 34 5.02 -15.12 -11.90
C GLU A 34 6.45 -14.98 -11.34
N LEU A 35 6.67 -14.07 -10.39
CA LEU A 35 7.96 -13.92 -9.72
C LEU A 35 8.14 -14.98 -8.63
N PRO A 36 9.39 -15.41 -8.35
CA PRO A 36 9.67 -16.37 -7.28
C PRO A 36 9.16 -15.91 -5.91
N GLU A 37 9.33 -14.62 -5.61
CA GLU A 37 8.84 -13.98 -4.38
C GLU A 37 8.01 -12.74 -4.72
N PRO A 38 6.71 -12.88 -5.00
CA PRO A 38 5.86 -11.82 -5.54
C PRO A 38 5.74 -10.56 -4.66
N THR A 39 5.83 -10.71 -3.34
CA THR A 39 5.78 -9.60 -2.38
C THR A 39 7.09 -8.85 -2.26
N VAL A 40 8.22 -9.49 -2.58
CA VAL A 40 9.55 -8.89 -2.52
C VAL A 40 9.88 -8.26 -3.87
N ALA A 41 9.71 -9.04 -4.95
CA ALA A 41 10.06 -8.71 -6.33
C ALA A 41 11.52 -8.24 -6.49
N GLU A 42 12.45 -8.87 -5.77
CA GLU A 42 13.87 -8.47 -5.76
C GLU A 42 14.43 -8.36 -7.18
N HIS A 43 15.13 -7.25 -7.42
CA HIS A 43 15.87 -7.03 -8.66
C HIS A 43 16.98 -6.00 -8.44
N PHE A 44 18.24 -6.46 -8.52
CA PHE A 44 19.44 -5.64 -8.31
C PHE A 44 19.46 -4.92 -6.95
N GLY A 45 19.01 -5.58 -5.89
CA GLY A 45 18.96 -5.06 -4.53
C GLY A 45 17.78 -4.12 -4.27
N GLU A 46 16.90 -3.89 -5.25
CA GLU A 46 15.66 -3.14 -5.07
C GLU A 46 14.48 -4.10 -4.86
N VAL A 47 13.58 -3.72 -3.97
CA VAL A 47 12.38 -4.48 -3.59
C VAL A 47 11.16 -3.56 -3.53
N TRP A 48 9.97 -4.14 -3.36
CA TRP A 48 8.78 -3.36 -3.05
C TRP A 48 8.92 -2.56 -1.75
N GLN A 49 8.52 -1.30 -1.80
CA GLN A 49 8.49 -0.38 -0.67
C GLN A 49 7.04 0.06 -0.44
N TYR A 50 6.52 -0.22 0.76
CA TYR A 50 5.27 0.36 1.21
C TYR A 50 5.53 1.82 1.62
N MET A 51 4.78 2.75 1.03
CA MET A 51 5.03 4.18 1.18
C MET A 51 4.07 4.83 2.19
N GLU A 52 2.76 4.64 1.97
CA GLU A 52 1.69 5.28 2.73
C GLU A 52 0.32 4.71 2.35
N THR A 53 -0.69 5.06 3.15
CA THR A 53 -2.11 4.92 2.83
C THR A 53 -2.71 6.31 2.54
N GLN A 54 -3.28 6.48 1.35
CA GLN A 54 -3.91 7.73 0.91
C GLN A 54 -5.43 7.61 0.96
N GLU A 55 -6.11 8.61 1.51
CA GLU A 55 -7.54 8.80 1.30
C GLU A 55 -7.78 9.54 -0.02
N VAL A 56 -8.54 8.92 -0.92
CA VAL A 56 -8.99 9.52 -2.16
C VAL A 56 -10.49 9.72 -2.06
N SER A 57 -10.93 10.98 -2.13
CA SER A 57 -12.33 11.35 -2.19
C SER A 57 -12.79 11.45 -3.65
N SER A 58 -13.96 10.90 -3.94
CA SER A 58 -14.64 11.05 -5.23
C SER A 58 -16.04 11.59 -4.96
N LEU A 59 -16.46 12.56 -5.78
CA LEU A 59 -17.81 13.16 -5.72
C LEU A 59 -18.93 12.12 -5.81
N TRP A 60 -18.70 10.98 -6.48
CA TRP A 60 -19.72 9.97 -6.78
C TRP A 60 -19.57 8.67 -6.00
N SER A 61 -18.38 8.35 -5.49
CA SER A 61 -18.09 7.05 -4.87
C SER A 61 -17.60 7.12 -3.42
N GLY A 62 -17.74 8.31 -2.82
CA GLY A 62 -17.36 8.56 -1.42
C GLY A 62 -15.84 8.60 -1.24
N LYS A 63 -15.40 8.37 0.00
CA LYS A 63 -14.00 8.29 0.37
C LYS A 63 -13.52 6.84 0.27
N ARG A 64 -12.34 6.63 -0.31
CA ARG A 64 -11.68 5.31 -0.38
C ARG A 64 -10.22 5.43 0.03
N LEU A 65 -9.72 4.42 0.73
CA LEU A 65 -8.33 4.33 1.13
C LEU A 65 -7.55 3.45 0.15
N PHE A 66 -6.34 3.86 -0.18
CA PHE A 66 -5.42 3.12 -1.06
C PHE A 66 -4.03 3.03 -0.44
N HIS A 67 -3.47 1.83 -0.37
CA HIS A 67 -2.08 1.59 -0.01
C HIS A 67 -1.19 1.80 -1.23
N CYS A 68 -0.21 2.68 -1.09
CA CYS A 68 0.72 3.07 -2.14
C CYS A 68 2.02 2.29 -1.99
N PHE A 69 2.39 1.57 -3.06
CA PHE A 69 3.65 0.83 -3.16
C PHE A 69 4.52 1.41 -4.27
N ARG A 70 5.84 1.37 -4.07
CA ARG A 70 6.84 1.73 -5.07
C ARG A 70 7.87 0.61 -5.23
N HIS A 71 8.29 0.37 -6.46
CA HIS A 71 9.48 -0.40 -6.78
C HIS A 71 10.41 0.46 -7.64
N ARG A 72 11.68 0.62 -7.25
CA ARG A 72 12.58 1.52 -8.00
C ARG A 72 13.03 0.93 -9.33
N LEU A 73 13.21 -0.39 -9.41
CA LEU A 73 13.57 -1.11 -10.64
C LEU A 73 12.88 -2.49 -10.70
N HIS A 74 11.59 -2.54 -11.03
CA HIS A 74 10.81 -3.78 -10.97
C HIS A 74 11.25 -4.79 -12.04
N PRO A 75 11.41 -6.09 -11.73
CA PRO A 75 11.93 -7.07 -12.70
C PRO A 75 11.11 -7.17 -14.00
N VAL A 76 9.79 -6.96 -13.93
CA VAL A 76 8.89 -7.01 -15.11
C VAL A 76 8.54 -5.63 -15.69
N LYS A 77 8.55 -4.57 -14.86
CA LYS A 77 8.02 -3.25 -15.23
C LYS A 77 9.09 -2.17 -15.39
N GLY A 78 10.33 -2.46 -15.01
CA GLY A 78 11.44 -1.51 -15.08
C GLY A 78 11.35 -0.41 -14.02
N ALA A 79 11.90 0.75 -14.34
CA ALA A 79 12.15 1.80 -13.37
C ALA A 79 10.89 2.51 -12.87
N ASN A 80 10.92 2.95 -11.60
CA ASN A 80 9.91 3.82 -10.97
C ASN A 80 8.47 3.30 -11.00
N TYR A 81 8.29 1.99 -10.88
CA TYR A 81 6.96 1.38 -10.89
C TYR A 81 6.20 1.70 -9.59
N ARG A 82 4.93 2.11 -9.72
CA ARG A 82 4.04 2.44 -8.59
C ARG A 82 2.72 1.71 -8.74
N ILE A 83 2.21 1.18 -7.63
CA ILE A 83 0.91 0.51 -7.58
C ILE A 83 0.11 1.09 -6.42
N LYS A 84 -1.21 1.23 -6.63
CA LYS A 84 -2.18 1.47 -5.56
C LYS A 84 -3.02 0.23 -5.34
N ILE A 85 -3.15 -0.20 -4.09
CA ILE A 85 -3.99 -1.32 -3.67
C ILE A 85 -5.13 -0.74 -2.84
N PRO A 86 -6.41 -1.00 -3.19
CA PRO A 86 -7.52 -0.54 -2.36
C PRO A 86 -7.45 -1.22 -1.00
N ALA A 87 -7.69 -0.44 0.06
CA ALA A 87 -7.85 -0.98 1.40
C ALA A 87 -8.93 -2.06 1.45
N SER A 88 -8.81 -2.99 2.40
CA SER A 88 -9.84 -3.98 2.61
C SER A 88 -11.14 -3.31 3.06
N ARG A 89 -12.26 -4.02 2.87
CA ARG A 89 -13.58 -3.53 3.32
C ARG A 89 -13.69 -3.49 4.86
N ASN A 90 -12.81 -4.21 5.55
CA ASN A 90 -12.87 -4.41 7.00
C ASN A 90 -11.75 -3.65 7.72
N LEU A 91 -11.05 -2.73 7.05
CA LEU A 91 -9.98 -1.93 7.64
C LEU A 91 -10.47 -1.22 8.91
N GLU A 92 -9.87 -1.57 10.04
CA GLU A 92 -10.20 -0.96 11.32
C GLU A 92 -9.36 0.30 11.57
N SER A 93 -9.94 1.30 12.24
CA SER A 93 -9.23 2.55 12.52
C SER A 93 -7.99 2.36 13.40
N GLY A 94 -7.91 1.26 14.18
CA GLY A 94 -6.74 0.92 15.00
C GLY A 94 -5.58 0.32 14.22
N GLU A 95 -5.79 -0.07 12.95
CA GLU A 95 -4.76 -0.60 12.06
C GLU A 95 -4.05 0.50 11.26
N LEU A 96 -4.42 1.77 11.46
CA LEU A 96 -3.77 2.92 10.86
C LEU A 96 -3.10 3.78 11.93
N GLN A 97 -1.86 4.17 11.68
CA GLN A 97 -1.08 5.06 12.52
C GLN A 97 -0.47 6.20 11.70
N PRO A 98 -0.30 7.40 12.28
CA PRO A 98 0.48 8.46 11.64
C PRO A 98 1.94 8.01 11.45
N ALA A 99 2.52 8.29 10.28
CA ALA A 99 3.91 7.93 9.95
C ALA A 99 4.95 8.65 10.82
N PHE A 100 4.60 9.81 11.37
CA PHE A 100 5.43 10.58 12.27
C PHE A 100 4.67 10.81 13.58
N GLN A 101 5.01 10.03 14.59
CA GLN A 101 4.69 10.34 15.98
C GLN A 101 5.92 11.05 16.55
N ARG A 102 5.77 12.32 16.94
CA ARG A 102 6.80 13.04 17.70
C ARG A 102 6.76 12.61 19.15
#